data_AF-A0A914HLI8-F1
#
_entry.id   AF-A0A914HLI8-F1
#
_cell.length_a   1.000
_cell.length_b   1.000
_cell.length_c   1.000
_cell.angle_alpha   90.00
_cell.angle_beta   90.00
_cell.angle_gamma   90.00
#
_symmetry.space_group_name_H-M   'P 1'
#
loop_
_entity.id
_entity.type
_entity.pdbx_description
1 polymer ?
#
loop_
_entity_poly.entity_id
_entity_poly.type
_entity_poly.pdbx_seq_one_letter_code
_entity_poly.pdbx_strand_id
1 'polypeptide(L)'
;MAEHVRDRSPLQQKKSRVFWGTLEEKLMKLRKSLLEAADAITEIADELFSYDMKRNEEDDGKEKWAVSIAQQKPLTWHHPINIKMIMKSLTDLLDKVKKFPIEGMEEPLSRRLKKPLGIAIGNCEKILDEVEQFGQEGNKKYLDMLSSKINSIRKGIDKEFNTFIMEVELALIEKTLRERLDEIVKRALKEMAPLKKTIKKTLAEKGQKRRRMK
;
A
#
# COMPACT_ATOMS: atom_id res chain seq x y z
N MET A 1 24.44 35.56 -21.95
CA MET A 1 24.89 35.69 -20.54
C MET A 1 24.31 34.53 -19.77
N ALA A 2 25.14 33.51 -19.57
CA ALA A 2 24.85 32.35 -18.74
C ALA A 2 25.15 32.68 -17.27
N GLU A 3 24.68 31.80 -16.37
CA GLU A 3 24.97 31.72 -14.93
C GLU A 3 24.09 32.55 -13.99
N HIS A 4 23.13 31.87 -13.36
CA HIS A 4 23.19 31.58 -11.91
C HIS A 4 21.99 30.70 -11.52
N VAL A 5 22.10 29.42 -11.87
CA VAL A 5 21.29 28.34 -11.29
C VAL A 5 22.25 27.50 -10.45
N ARG A 6 22.46 27.91 -9.20
CA ARG A 6 23.01 27.07 -8.12
C ARG A 6 23.06 27.92 -6.85
N ASP A 7 22.24 27.57 -5.87
CA ASP A 7 22.59 27.57 -4.43
C ASP A 7 21.35 27.24 -3.60
N ARG A 8 21.05 25.94 -3.51
CA ARG A 8 20.56 25.39 -2.25
C ARG A 8 21.79 24.96 -1.46
N SER A 9 21.79 25.11 -0.14
CA SER A 9 22.92 24.61 0.63
C SER A 9 23.05 23.09 0.42
N PRO A 10 24.27 22.56 0.20
CA PRO A 10 24.50 21.14 -0.01
C PRO A 10 23.93 20.25 1.10
N LEU A 11 23.83 20.80 2.32
CA LEU A 11 23.27 20.15 3.51
C LEU A 11 21.75 19.97 3.45
N GLN A 12 20.99 20.95 2.95
CA GLN A 12 19.53 20.83 2.83
C GLN A 12 19.13 19.96 1.64
N GLN A 13 19.85 20.04 0.52
CA GLN A 13 19.69 19.09 -0.58
C GLN A 13 20.03 17.66 -0.14
N LYS A 14 21.11 17.46 0.65
CA LYS A 14 21.44 16.13 1.20
C LYS A 14 20.36 15.59 2.13
N LYS A 15 19.86 16.37 3.10
CA LYS A 15 18.86 15.89 4.08
C LYS A 15 17.53 15.51 3.42
N SER A 16 17.04 16.33 2.49
CA SER A 16 15.84 16.02 1.70
C SER A 16 16.07 14.75 0.87
N ARG A 17 17.15 14.68 0.08
CA ARG A 17 17.43 13.54 -0.81
C ARG A 17 17.64 12.22 -0.06
N VAL A 18 18.26 12.25 1.11
CA VAL A 18 18.45 11.07 1.98
C VAL A 18 17.13 10.60 2.56
N PHE A 19 16.27 11.51 3.03
CA PHE A 19 14.93 11.16 3.53
C PHE A 19 14.06 10.53 2.43
N TRP A 20 14.04 11.13 1.23
CA TRP A 20 13.30 10.64 0.07
C TRP A 20 13.77 9.28 -0.42
N GLY A 21 15.10 9.09 -0.54
CA GLY A 21 15.67 7.80 -0.89
C GLY A 21 15.28 6.71 0.11
N THR A 22 15.28 7.02 1.41
CA THR A 22 14.85 6.05 2.44
C THR A 22 13.35 5.78 2.44
N LEU A 23 12.50 6.73 2.03
CA LEU A 23 11.05 6.54 1.98
C LEU A 23 10.63 5.74 0.74
N GLU A 24 11.16 6.08 -0.44
CA GLU A 24 10.95 5.31 -1.67
C GLU A 24 11.42 3.86 -1.50
N GLU A 25 12.60 3.65 -0.91
CA GLU A 25 13.12 2.31 -0.65
C GLU A 25 12.23 1.53 0.33
N LYS A 26 11.71 2.19 1.38
CA LYS A 26 10.76 1.58 2.31
C LYS A 26 9.43 1.25 1.63
N LEU A 27 8.89 2.14 0.79
CA LEU A 27 7.66 1.91 0.03
C LEU A 27 7.83 0.76 -0.96
N MET A 28 8.97 0.68 -1.65
CA MET A 28 9.30 -0.43 -2.54
C MET A 28 9.41 -1.75 -1.77
N LYS A 29 10.02 -1.77 -0.58
CA LYS A 29 10.07 -2.96 0.29
C LYS A 29 8.67 -3.39 0.74
N LEU A 30 7.81 -2.44 1.12
CA LEU A 30 6.43 -2.71 1.50
C LEU A 30 5.64 -3.27 0.32
N ARG A 31 5.71 -2.62 -0.86
CA ARG A 31 5.08 -3.08 -2.10
C ARG A 31 5.53 -4.48 -2.49
N LYS A 32 6.83 -4.78 -2.35
CA LYS A 32 7.37 -6.12 -2.61
C LYS A 32 6.79 -7.16 -1.64
N SER A 33 6.83 -6.89 -0.34
CA SER A 33 6.25 -7.80 0.67
C SER A 33 4.75 -8.05 0.46
N LEU A 34 4.06 -7.08 -0.14
CA LEU A 34 2.65 -7.19 -0.46
C LEU A 34 2.38 -7.97 -1.73
N LEU A 35 3.20 -7.78 -2.77
CA LEU A 35 3.15 -8.66 -3.94
C LEU A 35 3.40 -10.11 -3.52
N GLU A 36 4.42 -10.36 -2.70
CA GLU A 36 4.71 -11.70 -2.16
C GLU A 36 3.51 -12.28 -1.39
N ALA A 37 2.79 -11.46 -0.61
CA ALA A 37 1.58 -11.90 0.09
C ALA A 37 0.40 -12.15 -0.87
N ALA A 38 0.20 -11.32 -1.89
CA ALA A 38 -0.85 -11.47 -2.89
C ALA A 38 -0.61 -12.69 -3.79
N ASP A 39 0.65 -12.94 -4.16
CA ASP A 39 1.10 -14.11 -4.90
C ASP A 39 0.85 -15.37 -4.08
N ALA A 40 1.23 -15.38 -2.79
CA ALA A 40 0.93 -16.51 -1.91
C ALA A 40 -0.58 -16.77 -1.77
N ILE A 41 -1.42 -15.73 -1.69
CA ILE A 41 -2.88 -15.89 -1.67
C ILE A 41 -3.38 -16.46 -3.01
N THR A 42 -2.77 -16.05 -4.13
CA THR A 42 -3.15 -16.49 -5.48
C THR A 42 -2.74 -17.94 -5.73
N GLU A 43 -1.52 -18.33 -5.36
CA GLU A 43 -1.06 -19.71 -5.42
C GLU A 43 -1.98 -20.63 -4.60
N ILE A 44 -2.38 -20.19 -3.40
CA ILE A 44 -3.32 -20.92 -2.57
C ILE A 44 -4.71 -21.00 -3.20
N ALA A 45 -5.19 -19.93 -3.84
CA ALA A 45 -6.46 -19.94 -4.56
C ALA A 45 -6.39 -20.90 -5.77
N ASP A 46 -5.30 -20.87 -6.53
CA ASP A 46 -5.09 -21.70 -7.72
C ASP A 46 -4.93 -23.18 -7.34
N GLU A 47 -4.28 -23.49 -6.22
CA GLU A 47 -4.28 -24.83 -5.63
C GLU A 47 -5.71 -25.29 -5.32
N LEU A 48 -6.51 -24.46 -4.66
CA LEU A 48 -7.92 -24.79 -4.39
C LEU A 48 -8.71 -25.05 -5.69
N PHE A 49 -8.42 -24.34 -6.78
CA PHE A 49 -9.07 -24.53 -8.08
C PHE A 49 -8.55 -25.74 -8.88
N SER A 50 -7.25 -26.06 -8.81
CA SER A 50 -6.63 -27.17 -9.53
C SER A 50 -7.20 -28.53 -9.10
N TYR A 51 -7.62 -28.65 -7.84
CA TYR A 51 -8.28 -29.84 -7.31
C TYR A 51 -9.71 -30.04 -7.87
N ASP A 52 -10.41 -29.00 -8.33
CA ASP A 52 -11.78 -29.12 -8.90
C ASP A 52 -11.77 -29.61 -10.36
N MET A 53 -10.71 -29.31 -11.13
CA MET A 53 -10.58 -29.73 -12.54
C MET A 53 -10.28 -31.23 -12.69
N LYS A 54 -9.42 -31.81 -11.85
CA LYS A 54 -9.08 -33.24 -11.89
C LYS A 54 -10.26 -34.17 -11.52
N ARG A 55 -11.31 -33.64 -10.89
CA ARG A 55 -12.49 -34.41 -10.46
C ARG A 55 -13.54 -34.55 -11.57
N ASN A 56 -13.60 -33.59 -12.51
CA ASN A 56 -14.62 -33.58 -13.57
C ASN A 56 -14.22 -34.37 -14.82
N GLU A 57 -12.95 -34.79 -14.96
CA GLU A 57 -12.49 -35.64 -16.07
C GLU A 57 -12.68 -37.16 -15.80
N GLU A 58 -12.97 -37.59 -14.56
CA GLU A 58 -13.14 -39.01 -14.20
C GLU A 58 -14.62 -39.46 -14.06
N ASP A 59 -15.59 -38.58 -14.28
CA ASP A 59 -17.03 -38.86 -14.03
C ASP A 59 -17.77 -39.49 -15.24
N ASP A 60 -17.08 -39.75 -16.34
CA ASP A 60 -17.63 -40.44 -17.53
C ASP A 60 -17.62 -41.99 -17.40
N GLY A 61 -17.19 -42.54 -16.25
CA GLY A 61 -17.03 -43.98 -16.03
C GLY A 61 -17.62 -44.49 -14.73
N LYS A 62 -18.96 -44.46 -14.59
CA LYS A 62 -19.72 -44.79 -13.36
C LYS A 62 -19.51 -46.19 -12.75
N GLU A 63 -18.75 -47.10 -13.35
CA GLU A 63 -18.64 -48.50 -12.88
C GLU A 63 -17.30 -48.89 -12.23
N LYS A 64 -16.25 -48.05 -12.28
CA LYS A 64 -14.96 -48.34 -11.61
C LYS A 64 -14.80 -47.72 -10.22
N TRP A 65 -15.77 -46.93 -9.78
CA TRP A 65 -15.70 -46.10 -8.57
C TRP A 65 -15.59 -46.90 -7.26
N ALA A 66 -16.27 -48.04 -7.15
CA ALA A 66 -16.30 -48.79 -5.88
C ALA A 66 -14.97 -49.49 -5.53
N VAL A 67 -14.14 -49.81 -6.53
CA VAL A 67 -12.90 -50.59 -6.32
C VAL A 67 -11.68 -49.68 -6.10
N SER A 68 -11.69 -48.45 -6.65
CA SER A 68 -10.56 -47.50 -6.50
C SER A 68 -10.55 -46.79 -5.13
N ILE A 69 -11.71 -46.49 -4.56
CA ILE A 69 -11.81 -45.80 -3.25
C ILE A 69 -11.33 -46.69 -2.09
N ALA A 70 -11.48 -48.01 -2.18
CA ALA A 70 -11.02 -48.93 -1.15
C ALA A 70 -9.48 -49.11 -1.10
N GLN A 71 -8.76 -48.68 -2.15
CA GLN A 71 -7.29 -48.81 -2.26
C GLN A 71 -6.55 -47.48 -2.18
N GLN A 72 -7.24 -46.34 -2.34
CA GLN A 72 -6.62 -45.05 -2.09
C GLN A 72 -6.52 -44.82 -0.58
N LYS A 73 -5.28 -44.78 -0.07
CA LYS A 73 -4.98 -44.23 1.26
C LYS A 73 -5.76 -42.93 1.43
N PRO A 74 -6.37 -42.68 2.60
CA PRO A 74 -7.11 -41.45 2.83
C PRO A 74 -6.19 -40.27 2.49
N LEU A 75 -6.52 -39.57 1.40
CA LEU A 75 -5.87 -38.34 1.02
C LEU A 75 -6.15 -37.38 2.18
N THR A 76 -5.15 -37.19 3.04
CA THR A 76 -5.22 -36.24 4.14
C THR A 76 -5.38 -34.87 3.51
N TRP A 77 -6.60 -34.35 3.47
CA TRP A 77 -6.90 -33.07 2.85
C TRP A 77 -6.09 -31.97 3.54
N HIS A 78 -5.28 -31.26 2.77
CA HIS A 78 -4.40 -30.20 3.25
C HIS A 78 -5.11 -28.83 3.45
N HIS A 79 -6.44 -28.76 3.42
CA HIS A 79 -7.19 -27.49 3.53
C HIS A 79 -6.90 -26.62 4.76
N PRO A 80 -6.74 -27.16 5.98
CA PRO A 80 -6.38 -26.33 7.14
C PRO A 80 -4.98 -25.70 7.02
N ILE A 81 -4.09 -26.31 6.23
CA ILE A 81 -2.71 -25.85 6.04
C ILE A 81 -2.71 -24.56 5.22
N ASN A 82 -3.60 -24.46 4.21
CA ASN A 82 -3.63 -23.33 3.29
C ASN A 82 -4.23 -22.05 3.91
N ILE A 83 -5.28 -22.15 4.72
CA ILE A 83 -5.84 -20.95 5.39
C ILE A 83 -4.90 -20.46 6.52
N LYS A 84 -4.26 -21.39 7.25
CA LYS A 84 -3.24 -21.03 8.26
C LYS A 84 -2.05 -20.31 7.62
N MET A 85 -1.64 -20.70 6.41
CA MET A 85 -0.61 -19.98 5.65
C MET A 85 -1.06 -18.57 5.25
N ILE A 86 -2.27 -18.39 4.72
CA ILE A 86 -2.82 -17.05 4.41
C ILE A 86 -2.82 -16.18 5.66
N MET A 87 -3.36 -16.69 6.77
CA MET A 87 -3.46 -15.96 8.03
C MET A 87 -2.08 -15.55 8.55
N LYS A 88 -1.08 -16.44 8.47
CA LYS A 88 0.30 -16.12 8.81
C LYS A 88 0.85 -15.00 7.94
N SER A 89 0.70 -15.09 6.62
CA SER A 89 1.16 -14.06 5.68
C SER A 89 0.51 -12.69 5.95
N LEU A 90 -0.79 -12.67 6.25
CA LEU A 90 -1.51 -11.44 6.63
C LEU A 90 -1.01 -10.86 7.96
N THR A 91 -0.70 -11.72 8.93
CA THR A 91 -0.16 -11.32 10.24
C THR A 91 1.25 -10.74 10.10
N ASP A 92 2.13 -11.43 9.36
CA ASP A 92 3.49 -10.98 9.07
C ASP A 92 3.46 -9.61 8.37
N LEU A 93 2.54 -9.43 7.42
CA LEU A 93 2.31 -8.17 6.73
C LEU A 93 1.81 -7.08 7.68
N LEU A 94 0.83 -7.37 8.54
CA LEU A 94 0.33 -6.42 9.52
C LEU A 94 1.44 -5.94 10.46
N ASP A 95 2.34 -6.84 10.87
CA ASP A 95 3.48 -6.49 11.71
C ASP A 95 4.53 -5.64 10.99
N LYS A 96 4.76 -5.89 9.68
CA LYS A 96 5.56 -4.99 8.84
C LYS A 96 4.92 -3.60 8.75
N VAL A 97 3.60 -3.51 8.55
CA VAL A 97 2.85 -2.24 8.49
C VAL A 97 2.92 -1.49 9.83
N LYS A 98 2.82 -2.17 10.98
CA LYS A 98 2.95 -1.55 12.30
C LYS A 98 4.32 -0.90 12.51
N LYS A 99 5.38 -1.53 12.00
CA LYS A 99 6.77 -1.05 12.12
C LYS A 99 7.12 0.00 11.07
N PHE A 100 6.22 0.31 10.14
CA PHE A 100 6.50 1.19 9.01
C PHE A 100 6.56 2.66 9.47
N PRO A 101 7.73 3.33 9.39
CA PRO A 101 7.91 4.67 9.94
C PRO A 101 7.55 5.71 8.87
N ILE A 102 6.33 6.25 8.93
CA ILE A 102 5.96 7.41 8.12
C ILE A 102 5.34 8.49 9.02
N GLU A 103 6.12 9.53 9.25
CA GLU A 103 5.67 10.73 9.96
C GLU A 103 4.59 11.46 9.16
N GLY A 104 3.47 11.76 9.81
CA GLY A 104 2.34 12.48 9.22
C GLY A 104 1.42 11.60 8.36
N MET A 105 1.61 10.29 8.36
CA MET A 105 0.79 9.32 7.63
C MET A 105 0.20 8.24 8.54
N GLU A 106 0.19 8.47 9.85
CA GLU A 106 -0.31 7.52 10.84
C GLU A 106 -1.79 7.20 10.62
N GLU A 107 -2.60 8.20 10.27
CA GLU A 107 -4.04 8.05 10.01
C GLU A 107 -4.30 7.28 8.71
N PRO A 108 -3.75 7.65 7.54
CA PRO A 108 -3.88 6.87 6.31
C PRO A 108 -3.37 5.42 6.47
N LEU A 109 -2.21 5.23 7.10
CA LEU A 109 -1.65 3.90 7.35
C LEU A 109 -2.57 3.04 8.22
N SER A 110 -3.15 3.64 9.27
CA SER A 110 -4.08 2.94 10.14
C SER A 110 -5.39 2.61 9.44
N ARG A 111 -5.97 3.56 8.71
CA ARG A 111 -7.29 3.44 8.08
C ARG A 111 -7.26 2.51 6.87
N ARG A 112 -6.21 2.56 6.06
CA ARG A 112 -6.08 1.80 4.80
C ARG A 112 -5.41 0.46 4.96
N LEU A 113 -4.43 0.30 5.85
CA LEU A 113 -3.70 -0.96 5.97
C LEU A 113 -4.01 -1.68 7.27
N LYS A 114 -3.79 -1.05 8.43
CA LYS A 114 -3.90 -1.77 9.72
C LYS A 114 -5.31 -2.31 9.97
N LYS A 115 -6.34 -1.47 9.81
CA LYS A 115 -7.73 -1.87 10.03
C LYS A 115 -8.19 -2.95 9.02
N PRO A 116 -8.02 -2.77 7.70
CA PRO A 116 -8.43 -3.79 6.73
C PRO A 116 -7.68 -5.11 6.88
N LEU A 117 -6.38 -5.09 7.19
CA LEU A 117 -5.61 -6.32 7.46
C LEU A 117 -6.11 -7.04 8.72
N GLY A 118 -6.44 -6.30 9.79
CA GLY A 118 -7.05 -6.89 10.98
C GLY A 118 -8.39 -7.57 10.69
N ILE A 119 -9.22 -6.94 9.85
CA ILE A 119 -10.50 -7.52 9.41
C ILE A 119 -10.26 -8.77 8.55
N ALA A 120 -9.29 -8.74 7.64
CA ALA A 120 -8.95 -9.89 6.81
C ALA A 120 -8.49 -11.09 7.65
N ILE A 121 -7.63 -10.87 8.65
CA ILE A 121 -7.18 -11.91 9.60
C ILE A 121 -8.38 -12.49 10.35
N GLY A 122 -9.24 -11.65 10.92
CA GLY A 122 -10.44 -12.12 11.64
C GLY A 122 -11.43 -12.87 10.74
N ASN A 123 -11.48 -12.55 9.44
CA ASN A 123 -12.26 -13.33 8.49
C ASN A 123 -11.62 -14.70 8.20
N CYS A 124 -10.29 -14.79 8.12
CA CYS A 124 -9.59 -16.08 7.99
C CYS A 124 -9.80 -16.97 9.24
N GLU A 125 -9.80 -16.40 10.44
CA GLU A 125 -10.10 -17.12 11.69
C GLU A 125 -11.50 -17.73 11.66
N LYS A 126 -12.52 -16.95 11.29
CA LYS A 126 -13.89 -17.47 11.13
C LYS A 126 -13.98 -18.59 10.11
N ILE A 127 -13.23 -18.49 9.02
CA ILE A 127 -13.18 -19.55 8.00
C ILE A 127 -12.53 -20.82 8.58
N LEU A 128 -11.46 -20.70 9.38
CA LEU A 128 -10.86 -21.84 10.06
C LEU A 128 -11.84 -22.52 11.02
N ASP A 129 -12.55 -21.74 11.83
CA ASP A 129 -13.57 -22.25 12.75
C ASP A 129 -14.68 -22.99 12.00
N GLU A 130 -15.14 -22.44 10.87
CA GLU A 130 -16.11 -23.10 9.99
C GLU A 130 -15.55 -24.43 9.45
N VAL A 131 -14.29 -24.47 8.98
CA VAL A 131 -13.66 -25.69 8.45
C VAL A 131 -13.51 -26.76 9.53
N GLU A 132 -13.19 -26.38 10.76
CA GLU A 132 -13.09 -27.31 11.90
C GLU A 132 -14.46 -27.86 12.34
N GLN A 133 -15.53 -27.05 12.23
CA GLN A 133 -16.89 -27.44 12.64
C GLN A 133 -17.62 -28.33 11.62
N PHE A 134 -17.51 -28.03 10.32
CA PHE A 134 -18.26 -28.74 9.28
C PHE A 134 -17.57 -30.02 8.79
N GLY A 135 -16.35 -30.31 9.27
CA GLY A 135 -15.53 -31.42 8.80
C GLY A 135 -15.08 -31.25 7.35
N GLN A 136 -14.10 -32.05 6.92
CA GLN A 136 -13.63 -32.12 5.53
C GLN A 136 -14.67 -32.76 4.60
N GLU A 137 -15.95 -32.45 4.74
CA GLU A 137 -16.94 -32.93 3.79
C GLU A 137 -16.64 -32.26 2.45
N GLY A 138 -16.17 -33.07 1.50
CA GLY A 138 -15.82 -32.71 0.12
C GLY A 138 -17.04 -32.27 -0.72
N ASN A 139 -17.91 -31.49 -0.11
CA ASN A 139 -19.07 -30.83 -0.69
C ASN A 139 -18.57 -29.64 -1.52
N LYS A 140 -18.68 -29.79 -2.84
CA LYS A 140 -18.26 -28.79 -3.82
C LYS A 140 -18.77 -27.37 -3.51
N LYS A 141 -20.02 -27.24 -3.06
CA LYS A 141 -20.62 -25.94 -2.70
C LYS A 141 -19.90 -25.26 -1.54
N TYR A 142 -19.39 -26.04 -0.59
CA TYR A 142 -18.63 -25.51 0.55
C TYR A 142 -17.26 -25.01 0.10
N LEU A 143 -16.58 -25.76 -0.77
CA LEU A 143 -15.30 -25.34 -1.36
C LEU A 143 -15.44 -24.08 -2.23
N ASP A 144 -16.48 -23.99 -3.05
CA ASP A 144 -16.79 -22.81 -3.85
C ASP A 144 -17.03 -21.58 -2.96
N MET A 145 -17.77 -21.75 -1.86
CA MET A 145 -17.98 -20.71 -0.86
C MET A 145 -16.65 -20.26 -0.24
N LEU A 146 -15.79 -21.19 0.18
CA LEU A 146 -14.48 -20.89 0.76
C LEU A 146 -13.58 -20.14 -0.22
N SER A 147 -13.49 -20.60 -1.47
CA SER A 147 -12.71 -19.95 -2.52
C SER A 147 -13.22 -18.53 -2.79
N SER A 148 -14.55 -18.34 -2.84
CA SER A 148 -15.16 -17.02 -2.98
C SER A 148 -14.81 -16.07 -1.81
N LYS A 149 -14.86 -16.56 -0.57
CA LYS A 149 -14.47 -15.79 0.63
C LYS A 149 -13.00 -15.37 0.57
N ILE A 150 -12.08 -16.28 0.23
CA ILE A 150 -10.64 -16.00 0.12
C ILE A 150 -10.37 -14.98 -0.99
N ASN A 151 -11.00 -15.14 -2.16
CA ASN A 151 -10.87 -14.19 -3.27
C ASN A 151 -11.39 -12.79 -2.92
N SER A 152 -12.46 -12.71 -2.12
CA SER A 152 -12.99 -11.44 -1.62
C SER A 152 -11.98 -10.74 -0.70
N ILE A 153 -11.35 -11.48 0.22
CA ILE A 153 -10.28 -10.97 1.09
C ILE A 153 -9.13 -10.41 0.25
N ARG A 154 -8.65 -11.16 -0.74
CA ARG A 154 -7.58 -10.72 -1.66
C ARG A 154 -7.91 -9.39 -2.31
N LYS A 155 -9.06 -9.31 -2.99
CA LYS A 155 -9.50 -8.09 -3.70
C LYS A 155 -9.66 -6.91 -2.76
N GLY A 156 -10.14 -7.13 -1.53
CA GLY A 156 -10.27 -6.10 -0.51
C GLY A 156 -8.92 -5.50 -0.11
N ILE A 157 -7.92 -6.35 0.14
CA ILE A 157 -6.56 -5.93 0.50
C ILE A 157 -5.89 -5.18 -0.66
N ASP A 158 -5.95 -5.72 -1.87
CA ASP A 158 -5.35 -5.09 -3.06
C ASP A 158 -5.91 -3.68 -3.29
N LYS A 159 -7.24 -3.51 -3.13
CA LYS A 159 -7.90 -2.22 -3.31
C LYS A 159 -7.45 -1.19 -2.27
N GLU A 160 -7.47 -1.55 -0.99
CA GLU A 160 -7.06 -0.62 0.07
C GLU A 160 -5.57 -0.28 -0.03
N PHE A 161 -4.75 -1.23 -0.48
CA PHE A 161 -3.33 -0.99 -0.67
C PHE A 161 -3.04 -0.02 -1.83
N ASN A 162 -3.64 -0.25 -3.00
CA ASN A 162 -3.51 0.69 -4.12
C ASN A 162 -3.98 2.09 -3.73
N THR A 163 -5.04 2.18 -2.93
CA THR A 163 -5.53 3.46 -2.41
C THR A 163 -4.53 4.11 -1.47
N PHE A 164 -3.90 3.35 -0.57
CA PHE A 164 -2.85 3.85 0.31
C PHE A 164 -1.63 4.36 -0.47
N ILE A 165 -1.16 3.63 -1.48
CA ILE A 165 -0.05 4.08 -2.33
C ILE A 165 -0.39 5.43 -2.97
N MET A 166 -1.58 5.56 -3.57
CA MET A 166 -1.99 6.81 -4.21
C MET A 166 -2.08 7.96 -3.19
N GLU A 167 -2.66 7.74 -2.01
CA GLU A 167 -2.73 8.75 -0.94
C GLU A 167 -1.31 9.19 -0.49
N VAL A 168 -0.37 8.25 -0.39
CA VAL A 168 1.03 8.55 -0.07
C VAL A 168 1.69 9.35 -1.18
N GLU A 169 1.65 8.88 -2.42
CA GLU A 169 2.25 9.57 -3.57
C GLU A 169 1.72 11.00 -3.71
N LEU A 170 0.42 11.21 -3.55
CA LEU A 170 -0.19 12.54 -3.61
C LEU A 170 0.33 13.47 -2.52
N ALA A 171 0.40 13.03 -1.27
CA ALA A 171 0.92 13.85 -0.18
C ALA A 171 2.39 14.22 -0.39
N LEU A 172 3.18 13.31 -0.97
CA LEU A 172 4.59 13.57 -1.29
C LEU A 172 4.74 14.61 -2.40
N ILE A 173 3.89 14.55 -3.43
CA ILE A 173 3.82 15.56 -4.49
C ILE A 173 3.43 16.92 -3.87
N GLU A 174 2.41 16.96 -3.03
CA GLU A 174 1.93 18.20 -2.41
C GLU A 174 3.02 18.85 -1.56
N LYS A 175 3.70 18.06 -0.71
CA LYS A 175 4.83 18.55 0.10
C LYS A 175 5.93 19.14 -0.77
N THR A 176 6.30 18.46 -1.86
CA THR A 176 7.32 18.93 -2.80
C THR A 176 6.94 20.26 -3.46
N LEU A 177 5.67 20.41 -3.85
CA LEU A 177 5.16 21.64 -4.44
C LEU A 177 5.16 22.79 -3.44
N ARG A 178 4.73 22.56 -2.19
CA ARG A 178 4.77 23.57 -1.12
C ARG A 178 6.19 24.05 -0.83
N GLU A 179 7.14 23.14 -0.70
CA GLU A 179 8.56 23.49 -0.47
C GLU A 179 9.14 24.33 -1.61
N ARG A 180 8.82 23.98 -2.87
CA ARG A 180 9.24 24.76 -4.04
C ARG A 180 8.59 26.14 -4.07
N LEU A 181 7.31 26.25 -3.73
CA LEU A 181 6.59 27.52 -3.68
C LEU A 181 7.22 28.45 -2.62
N ASP A 182 7.49 27.93 -1.42
CA ASP A 182 8.14 28.70 -0.36
C ASP A 182 9.52 29.23 -0.77
N GLU A 183 10.31 28.43 -1.50
CA GLU A 183 11.60 28.87 -2.04
C GLU A 183 11.44 29.99 -3.07
N ILE A 184 10.44 29.91 -3.94
CA ILE A 184 10.15 30.94 -4.94
C ILE A 184 9.72 32.24 -4.26
N VAL A 185 8.80 32.15 -3.29
CA VAL A 185 8.32 33.31 -2.52
C VAL A 185 9.49 33.97 -1.76
N LYS A 186 10.34 33.19 -1.08
CA LYS A 186 11.52 33.72 -0.39
C LYS A 186 12.47 34.45 -1.35
N ARG A 187 12.72 33.90 -2.53
CA ARG A 187 13.55 34.55 -3.57
C ARG A 187 12.93 35.86 -4.05
N ALA A 188 11.64 35.84 -4.40
CA ALA A 188 10.93 37.04 -4.83
C ALA A 188 10.95 38.15 -3.76
N LEU A 189 10.73 37.80 -2.49
CA LEU A 189 10.81 38.76 -1.38
C LEU A 189 12.21 39.37 -1.22
N LYS A 190 13.26 38.57 -1.40
CA LYS A 190 14.66 39.05 -1.35
C LYS A 190 14.97 40.01 -2.49
N GLU A 191 14.49 39.71 -3.70
CA GLU A 191 14.66 40.57 -4.89
C GLU A 191 13.82 41.85 -4.83
N MET A 192 12.63 41.81 -4.21
CA MET A 192 11.78 42.99 -4.02
C MET A 192 12.27 43.93 -2.92
N ALA A 193 13.10 43.45 -1.99
CA ALA A 193 13.64 44.28 -0.89
C ALA A 193 14.40 45.54 -1.36
N PRO A 194 15.37 45.47 -2.30
CA PRO A 194 16.03 46.66 -2.82
C PRO A 194 15.07 47.59 -3.57
N LEU A 195 14.13 47.04 -4.36
CA LEU A 195 13.11 47.83 -5.06
C LEU A 195 12.24 48.63 -4.08
N LYS A 196 11.79 47.99 -2.99
CA LYS A 196 11.01 48.64 -1.93
C LYS A 196 11.78 49.78 -1.26
N LYS A 197 13.09 49.63 -1.07
CA LYS A 197 13.97 50.68 -0.53
C LYS A 197 14.09 51.85 -1.51
N THR A 198 14.30 51.58 -2.79
CA THR A 198 14.40 52.60 -3.84
C THR A 198 13.11 53.40 -3.96
N ILE A 199 11.95 52.73 -4.02
CA ILE A 199 10.64 53.39 -4.12
C ILE A 199 10.40 54.32 -2.93
N LYS A 200 10.69 53.87 -1.69
CA LYS A 200 10.56 54.70 -0.48
C LYS A 200 11.43 55.96 -0.55
N LYS A 201 12.69 55.82 -0.99
CA LYS A 201 13.61 56.95 -1.15
C LYS A 201 13.06 57.97 -2.16
N THR A 202 12.65 57.51 -3.34
CA THR A 202 12.09 58.39 -4.39
C THR A 202 10.82 59.12 -3.94
N LEU A 203 9.95 58.45 -3.17
CA LEU A 203 8.74 59.08 -2.62
C LEU A 203 9.06 60.16 -1.58
N ALA A 204 10.03 59.90 -0.69
CA ALA A 204 10.47 60.89 0.30
C ALA A 204 11.06 62.14 -0.35
N GLU A 205 11.91 61.96 -1.36
CA GLU A 205 12.51 63.07 -2.14
C GLU A 205 11.46 63.91 -2.87
N LYS A 206 10.47 63.27 -3.50
CA LYS A 206 9.35 63.98 -4.15
C LYS A 206 8.50 64.76 -3.14
N GLY A 207 8.25 64.21 -1.96
CA GLY A 207 7.53 64.89 -0.88
C GLY A 207 8.26 66.13 -0.37
N GLN A 208 9.59 66.04 -0.20
CA GLN A 208 10.41 67.16 0.26
C GLN A 208 10.50 68.29 -0.78
N LYS A 209 10.63 67.96 -2.07
CA LYS A 209 10.57 68.95 -3.16
C LYS A 209 9.25 69.72 -3.20
N ARG A 210 8.11 69.04 -3.01
CA ARG A 210 6.78 69.70 -2.97
C ARG A 210 6.61 70.67 -1.80
N ARG A 211 7.25 70.41 -0.65
CA ARG A 211 7.23 71.31 0.51
C ARG A 211 8.12 72.55 0.34
N ARG A 212 9.16 72.47 -0.49
CA ARG A 212 10.05 73.61 -0.78
C ARG A 212 9.50 74.57 -1.85
N MET A 213 8.48 74.15 -2.60
CA MET A 213 7.82 74.95 -3.65
C MET A 213 6.50 75.58 -3.19
N LYS A 214 6.12 75.39 -1.92
CA LYS A 214 5.02 76.08 -1.24
C LYS A 214 5.61 77.04 -0.23
#